data_AF-A0A6P0SR21-F1
#
_entry.id   AF-A0A6P0SR21-F1
#
_cell.length_a   1.000
_cell.length_b   1.000
_cell.length_c   1.000
_cell.angle_alpha   90.00
_cell.angle_beta   90.00
_cell.angle_gamma   90.00
#
_symmetry.space_group_name_H-M   'P 1'
#
loop_
_entity.id
_entity.type
_entity.pdbx_description
1 polymer ?
#
loop_
_entity_poly.entity_id
_entity_poly.type
_entity_poly.pdbx_seq_one_letter_code
_entity_poly.pdbx_strand_id
1 'polypeptide(L)'
;MFHDENPNKKMSSKNNHQQVKLAEEYRQLIALPILSELEANRMAKILELANLDESLNCLIEEIEMSDYLKVEKWNQGLRNLLKLVSTEEPSPSTPWQD
;
A
#
# COMPACT_ATOMS: atom_id res chain seq x y z
N MET A 1 -12.26 -43.45 20.59
CA MET A 1 -11.95 -42.39 19.61
C MET A 1 -11.41 -41.22 20.41
N PHE A 2 -10.08 -41.08 20.48
CA PHE A 2 -9.46 -39.94 21.15
C PHE A 2 -9.29 -38.86 20.09
N HIS A 3 -10.01 -37.74 20.26
CA HIS A 3 -9.74 -36.55 19.46
C HIS A 3 -8.47 -35.91 20.02
N ASP A 4 -7.34 -36.16 19.37
CA ASP A 4 -6.12 -35.39 19.54
C ASP A 4 -6.35 -33.97 18.99
N GLU A 5 -7.08 -33.15 19.74
CA GLU A 5 -7.09 -31.70 19.52
C GLU A 5 -5.77 -31.14 20.03
N ASN A 6 -4.74 -31.16 19.18
CA ASN A 6 -3.47 -30.52 19.46
C ASN A 6 -3.67 -29.01 19.74
N PRO A 7 -3.42 -28.52 20.97
CA PRO A 7 -3.67 -27.13 21.36
C PRO A 7 -2.81 -26.12 20.58
N ASN A 8 -1.68 -26.54 20.00
CA ASN A 8 -0.80 -25.66 19.21
C ASN A 8 -1.45 -25.20 17.90
N LYS A 9 -2.39 -25.98 17.34
CA LYS A 9 -3.11 -25.59 16.11
C LYS A 9 -4.06 -24.42 16.34
N LYS A 10 -4.65 -24.30 17.55
CA LYS A 10 -5.56 -23.22 17.93
C LYS A 10 -4.84 -21.91 18.24
N MET A 11 -3.59 -21.94 18.72
CA MET A 11 -2.80 -20.72 18.97
C MET A 11 -2.27 -20.10 17.67
N SER A 12 -1.76 -20.91 16.74
CA SER A 12 -1.24 -20.44 15.45
C SER A 12 -2.30 -19.71 14.61
N SER A 13 -3.55 -20.21 14.56
CA SER A 13 -4.61 -19.56 13.80
C SER A 13 -5.08 -18.21 14.39
N LYS A 14 -4.95 -18.00 15.70
CA LYS A 14 -5.36 -16.75 16.36
C LYS A 14 -4.34 -15.63 16.12
N ASN A 15 -3.05 -15.96 16.17
CA ASN A 15 -1.98 -14.99 15.93
C ASN A 15 -2.03 -14.48 14.49
N ASN A 16 -2.23 -15.36 13.50
CA ASN A 16 -2.32 -14.95 12.10
C ASN A 16 -3.53 -14.01 11.84
N HIS A 17 -4.67 -14.25 12.50
CA HIS A 17 -5.83 -13.38 12.32
C HIS A 17 -5.63 -11.98 12.93
N GLN A 18 -4.86 -11.89 14.01
CA GLN A 18 -4.51 -10.61 14.62
C GLN A 18 -3.52 -9.82 13.78
N GLN A 19 -2.50 -10.46 13.23
CA GLN A 19 -1.53 -9.83 12.32
C GLN A 19 -2.21 -9.25 11.08
N VAL A 20 -3.12 -10.01 10.46
CA VAL A 20 -3.90 -9.53 9.29
C VAL A 20 -4.76 -8.31 9.65
N LYS A 21 -5.35 -8.27 10.85
CA LYS A 21 -6.12 -7.10 11.30
C LYS A 21 -5.24 -5.87 11.49
N LEU A 22 -4.05 -6.03 12.08
CA LEU A 22 -3.11 -4.93 12.26
C LEU A 22 -2.58 -4.42 10.93
N ALA A 23 -2.30 -5.31 9.97
CA ALA A 23 -1.89 -4.93 8.62
C ALA A 23 -2.99 -4.19 7.86
N GLU A 24 -4.25 -4.61 7.98
CA GLU A 24 -5.37 -3.89 7.37
C GLU A 24 -5.61 -2.53 8.03
N GLU A 25 -5.46 -2.43 9.35
CA GLU A 25 -5.53 -1.15 10.06
C GLU A 25 -4.40 -0.21 9.60
N TYR A 26 -3.17 -0.74 9.46
CA TYR A 26 -2.05 0.02 8.89
C TYR A 26 -2.38 0.54 7.49
N ARG A 27 -2.90 -0.32 6.61
CA ARG A 27 -3.33 0.08 5.25
C ARG A 27 -4.31 1.24 5.26
N GLN A 28 -5.28 1.22 6.17
CA GLN A 28 -6.26 2.29 6.29
C GLN A 28 -5.60 3.59 6.76
N LEU A 29 -4.69 3.50 7.73
CA LEU A 29 -3.98 4.66 8.26
C LEU A 29 -3.07 5.31 7.21
N ILE A 30 -2.30 4.54 6.43
CA ILE A 30 -1.42 5.11 5.39
C ILE A 30 -2.18 5.73 4.22
N ALA A 31 -3.44 5.34 4.02
CA ALA A 31 -4.30 5.90 2.99
C ALA A 31 -4.88 7.28 3.40
N LEU A 32 -4.76 7.67 4.67
CA LEU A 32 -5.22 8.97 5.16
C LEU A 32 -4.25 10.06 4.70
N PRO A 33 -4.74 11.17 4.11
CA PRO A 33 -3.89 12.27 3.66
C PRO A 33 -3.21 13.01 4.83
N ILE A 34 -3.85 13.02 6.00
CA ILE A 34 -3.35 13.63 7.24
C ILE A 34 -3.78 12.71 8.39
N LEU A 35 -2.84 12.41 9.29
CA LEU A 35 -3.12 11.67 10.52
C LEU A 35 -3.38 12.63 11.68
N SER A 36 -4.42 12.37 12.45
CA SER A 36 -4.56 12.92 13.82
C SER A 36 -3.50 12.33 14.75
N GLU A 37 -3.31 12.94 15.91
CA GLU A 37 -2.37 12.42 16.93
C GLU A 37 -2.70 10.99 17.34
N LEU A 38 -4.00 10.66 17.51
CA LEU A 38 -4.44 9.32 17.86
C LEU A 38 -4.09 8.29 16.76
N GLU A 39 -4.33 8.66 15.50
CA GLU A 39 -4.04 7.81 14.34
C GLU A 39 -2.53 7.61 14.15
N ALA A 40 -1.73 8.67 14.31
CA ALA A 40 -0.27 8.59 14.26
C ALA A 40 0.29 7.71 15.38
N ASN A 41 -0.22 7.86 16.61
CA ASN A 41 0.16 7.00 17.74
C ASN A 41 -0.23 5.54 17.49
N ARG A 42 -1.40 5.32 16.86
CA ARG A 42 -1.85 3.97 16.51
C ARG A 42 -0.97 3.35 15.44
N MET A 43 -0.62 4.09 14.40
CA MET A 43 0.30 3.67 13.35
C MET A 43 1.68 3.32 13.93
N ALA A 44 2.24 4.20 14.77
CA ALA A 44 3.53 3.96 15.43
C ALA A 44 3.52 2.66 16.25
N LYS A 45 2.46 2.41 17.01
CA LYS A 45 2.30 1.16 17.77
C LYS A 45 2.25 -0.08 16.89
N ILE A 46 1.61 0.00 15.71
CA ILE A 46 1.57 -1.12 14.77
C ILE A 46 2.98 -1.39 14.21
N LEU A 47 3.73 -0.36 13.87
CA LEU A 47 5.11 -0.47 13.39
C LEU A 47 6.06 -1.03 14.46
N GLU A 48 5.92 -0.60 15.72
CA GLU A 48 6.68 -1.17 16.84
C GLU A 48 6.40 -2.67 17.02
N LEU A 49 5.14 -3.10 16.87
CA LEU A 49 4.78 -4.51 16.90
C LEU A 49 5.37 -5.28 15.72
N ALA A 50 5.34 -4.70 14.52
CA ALA A 50 5.90 -5.31 13.31
C ALA A 50 7.41 -5.53 13.43
N ASN A 51 8.13 -4.59 14.04
CA ASN A 51 9.57 -4.74 14.28
C ASN A 51 9.92 -5.96 15.19
N LEU A 52 8.95 -6.50 15.92
CA LEU A 52 9.12 -7.68 16.77
C LEU A 52 8.47 -8.95 16.17
N ASP A 53 7.67 -8.81 15.12
CA ASP A 53 6.87 -9.87 14.51
C ASP A 53 7.08 -9.88 12.99
N GLU A 54 7.96 -10.77 12.53
CA GLU A 54 8.34 -10.91 11.12
C GLU A 54 7.12 -11.09 10.19
N SER A 55 6.11 -11.85 10.60
CA SER A 55 4.92 -12.07 9.78
C SER A 55 4.13 -10.78 9.58
N LEU A 56 4.03 -9.94 10.61
CA LEU A 56 3.40 -8.62 10.49
C LEU A 56 4.27 -7.67 9.65
N ASN A 57 5.60 -7.72 9.83
CA ASN A 57 6.53 -6.94 9.03
C ASN A 57 6.40 -7.23 7.53
N CYS A 58 6.40 -8.50 7.13
CA CYS A 58 6.21 -8.88 5.72
C CYS A 58 4.88 -8.35 5.15
N LEU A 59 3.79 -8.43 5.91
CA LEU A 59 2.49 -7.93 5.45
C LEU A 59 2.49 -6.41 5.25
N ILE A 60 3.20 -5.66 6.09
CA ILE A 60 3.36 -4.20 5.95
C ILE A 60 4.19 -3.87 4.71
N GLU A 61 5.32 -4.54 4.51
CA GLU A 61 6.16 -4.36 3.33
C GLU A 61 5.40 -4.62 2.02
N GLU A 62 4.58 -5.68 1.98
CA GLU A 62 3.72 -5.98 0.82
C GLU A 62 2.71 -4.86 0.51
N ILE A 63 2.14 -4.24 1.55
CA ILE A 63 1.23 -3.09 1.40
C ILE A 63 1.98 -1.90 0.79
N GLU A 64 3.13 -1.54 1.35
CA GLU A 64 3.92 -0.40 0.90
C GLU A 64 4.45 -0.58 -0.53
N MET A 65 4.93 -1.79 -0.87
CA MET A 65 5.34 -2.13 -2.23
C MET A 65 4.17 -2.03 -3.21
N SER A 66 2.98 -2.50 -2.83
CA SER A 66 1.79 -2.44 -3.68
C SER A 66 1.39 -1.00 -3.99
N ASP A 67 1.46 -0.12 -2.99
CA ASP A 67 1.12 1.30 -3.17
C ASP A 67 2.20 2.06 -3.94
N TYR A 68 3.48 1.77 -3.70
CA TYR A 68 4.58 2.28 -4.51
C TYR A 68 4.43 1.91 -5.99
N LEU A 69 4.09 0.65 -6.29
CA LEU A 69 3.89 0.18 -7.66
C LEU A 69 2.72 0.89 -8.36
N LYS A 70 1.66 1.29 -7.64
CA LYS A 70 0.57 2.08 -8.20
C LYS A 70 1.04 3.48 -8.59
N VAL A 71 1.80 4.13 -7.71
CA VAL A 71 2.37 5.46 -7.96
C VAL A 71 3.33 5.43 -9.15
N GLU A 72 4.18 4.42 -9.24
CA GLU A 72 5.13 4.30 -10.36
C GLU A 72 4.41 4.10 -11.70
N LYS A 73 3.37 3.26 -11.74
CA LYS A 73 2.52 3.11 -12.94
C LYS A 73 1.86 4.43 -13.35
N TRP A 74 1.36 5.19 -12.37
CA TRP A 74 0.77 6.51 -12.63
C TRP A 74 1.81 7.48 -13.21
N ASN A 75 3.01 7.55 -12.62
CA ASN A 75 4.11 8.37 -13.09
C ASN A 75 4.54 8.01 -14.52
N GLN A 76 4.57 6.72 -14.85
CA GLN A 76 4.87 6.26 -16.20
C GLN A 76 3.79 6.72 -17.21
N GLY A 77 2.52 6.68 -16.81
CA GLY A 77 1.41 7.21 -17.61
C GLY A 77 1.57 8.71 -17.90
N LEU A 78 1.89 9.50 -16.88
CA LEU A 78 2.15 10.94 -17.03
C LEU A 78 3.32 11.22 -17.97
N ARG A 79 4.43 10.48 -17.84
CA ARG A 79 5.59 10.60 -18.74
C ARG A 79 5.22 10.31 -20.20
N ASN A 80 4.34 9.33 -20.44
CA ASN A 80 3.88 9.02 -21.79
C ASN A 80 3.00 10.14 -22.37
N LEU A 81 2.11 10.71 -21.56
CA LEU A 81 1.28 11.86 -21.98
C LEU A 81 2.14 13.09 -22.30
N LEU A 82 3.11 13.42 -21.45
CA LEU A 82 4.04 14.53 -21.70
C LEU A 82 4.80 14.37 -23.02
N LYS A 83 5.22 13.15 -23.37
CA LYS A 83 5.86 12.88 -24.66
C LYS A 83 4.93 13.16 -25.84
N LEU A 84 3.65 12.77 -25.77
CA LEU A 84 2.67 13.01 -26.83
C LEU A 84 2.40 14.50 -27.04
N VAL A 85 2.23 15.24 -25.94
CA VAL A 85 1.96 16.70 -26.01
C VAL A 85 3.20 17.48 -26.45
N SER A 86 4.41 17.00 -26.15
CA SER A 86 5.67 17.65 -26.57
C SER A 86 6.00 17.42 -28.05
N THR A 87 5.32 16.50 -28.75
CA THR A 87 5.55 16.23 -30.19
C THR A 87 4.68 17.07 -31.13
N GLU A 88 3.78 17.90 -30.60
CA GLU A 88 3.00 18.86 -31.37
C GLU A 88 3.57 20.28 -31.17
N GLU A 89 4.75 20.57 -31.76
CA GLU A 89 4.95 21.92 -32.25
C GLU A 89 3.93 22.13 -33.39
N PRO A 90 3.08 23.18 -33.35
CA PRO A 90 2.23 23.47 -34.48
C PRO A 90 3.13 23.76 -35.68
N SER A 91 3.09 22.88 -36.70
CA SER A 91 3.70 23.18 -37.99
C SER A 91 3.18 24.56 -38.43
N PRO A 92 4.05 25.53 -38.78
CA PRO A 92 3.65 26.89 -39.13
C PRO A 92 2.96 26.98 -40.51
N SER A 93 2.24 25.94 -40.94
CA SER A 93 1.76 25.79 -42.31
C SER A 93 0.30 25.35 -42.40
N THR A 94 -0.56 25.73 -41.44
CA THR A 94 -2.01 25.72 -41.67
C THR A 94 -2.40 27.12 -42.15
N PRO A 95 -2.68 27.32 -43.46
CA PRO A 95 -3.23 28.59 -43.91
C PRO A 95 -4.64 28.66 -43.32
N TRP A 96 -4.89 29.62 -42.45
CA TRP A 96 -6.24 30.01 -42.10
C TRP A 96 -6.91 30.48 -43.39
N GLN A 97 -7.85 29.69 -43.92
CA GLN A 97 -8.68 30.13 -45.03
C GLN A 97 -9.80 31.00 -44.44
N ASP A 98 -9.86 32.25 -44.91
CA ASP A 98 -10.90 33.24 -44.60
C ASP A 98 -12.31 32.76 -44.96
#